data_AF-A0A1F5CK76-F1
#
_entry.id   AF-A0A1F5CK76-F1
#
_cell.length_a   1.000
_cell.length_b   1.000
_cell.length_c   1.000
_cell.angle_alpha   90.00
_cell.angle_beta   90.00
_cell.angle_gamma   90.00
#
_symmetry.space_group_name_H-M   'P 1'
#
loop_
_entity.id
_entity.type
_entity.pdbx_description
1 polymer ?
#
loop_
_entity_poly.entity_id
_entity_poly.type
_entity_poly.pdbx_seq_one_letter_code
_entity_poly.pdbx_strand_id
1 'polypeptide(L)'
;MTTYQTNAIILKRENIFEADRAYHLYTEDFGKVRAVAGSVRKINAKLTGHLEPFNFAWVELMSKKGGNLFITTALSHGSLLKSGAGPNQIALFTKMSEFAYLMLKEPQKDDKLWNFIFENFLKANDVKTGAADDFLREFKSGFVEIMGFGDNFERARYYLSDFEVL
;
A
#
# COMPACT_ATOMS: atom_id res chain seq x y z
N MET A 1 9.84 -8.45 23.56
CA MET A 1 9.20 -7.67 22.48
C MET A 1 10.26 -7.48 21.43
N THR A 2 9.92 -7.71 20.17
CA THR A 2 10.88 -7.60 19.06
C THR A 2 10.46 -6.42 18.20
N THR A 3 11.45 -5.60 17.84
CA THR A 3 11.27 -4.44 16.98
C THR A 3 11.93 -4.73 15.64
N TYR A 4 11.24 -4.36 14.57
CA TYR A 4 11.67 -4.51 13.19
C TYR A 4 11.63 -3.15 12.50
N GLN A 5 12.51 -2.94 11.53
CA GLN A 5 12.60 -1.70 10.78
C GLN A 5 12.63 -2.05 9.30
N THR A 6 11.88 -1.31 8.48
CA THR A 6 11.76 -1.56 7.04
C THR A 6 11.25 -0.30 6.36
N ASN A 7 11.51 -0.15 5.06
CA ASN A 7 10.73 0.77 4.27
C ASN A 7 9.34 0.18 3.96
N ALA A 8 8.37 1.06 3.77
CA ALA A 8 6.98 0.69 3.55
C ALA A 8 6.27 1.68 2.61
N ILE A 9 5.37 1.14 1.80
CA ILE A 9 4.33 1.89 1.09
C ILE A 9 3.04 1.76 1.90
N ILE A 10 2.44 2.88 2.26
CA ILE A 10 1.17 2.90 3.00
C ILE A 10 0.05 2.76 1.97
N LEU A 11 -0.51 1.55 1.84
CA LEU A 11 -1.55 1.27 0.84
C LEU A 11 -2.89 1.89 1.24
N LYS A 12 -3.29 1.68 2.49
CA LYS A 12 -4.52 2.24 3.06
C LYS A 12 -4.45 2.33 4.58
N ARG A 13 -5.41 3.05 5.15
CA ARG A 13 -5.58 3.20 6.59
C ARG A 13 -7.05 3.18 6.99
N GLU A 14 -7.31 2.77 8.22
CA GLU A 14 -8.65 2.64 8.77
C GLU A 14 -8.67 3.24 10.18
N ASN A 15 -9.67 4.06 10.48
CA ASN A 15 -9.87 4.53 11.85
C ASN A 15 -10.33 3.35 12.70
N ILE A 16 -9.67 3.13 13.83
CA ILE A 16 -10.05 2.12 14.81
C ILE A 16 -10.08 2.77 16.18
N PHE A 17 -10.94 2.26 17.06
CA PHE A 17 -11.13 2.83 18.39
C PHE A 17 -11.38 4.35 18.31
N GLU A 18 -11.05 5.08 19.39
CA GLU A 18 -11.31 6.51 19.47
C GLU A 18 -10.24 7.35 18.77
N ALA A 19 -8.95 7.07 19.03
CA ALA A 19 -7.84 7.91 18.61
C ALA A 19 -6.81 7.21 17.70
N ASP A 20 -7.05 5.95 17.35
CA ASP A 20 -6.06 5.07 16.73
C ASP A 20 -6.38 4.84 15.25
N ARG A 21 -5.40 4.33 14.50
CA ARG A 21 -5.58 3.85 13.13
C ARG A 21 -4.86 2.53 12.91
N ALA A 22 -5.48 1.66 12.12
CA ALA A 22 -4.81 0.54 11.49
C ALA A 22 -4.28 0.98 10.13
N TYR A 23 -3.13 0.44 9.75
CA TYR A 23 -2.45 0.70 8.49
C TYR A 23 -2.16 -0.62 7.81
N HIS A 24 -2.42 -0.66 6.51
CA HIS A 24 -2.03 -1.76 5.64
C HIS A 24 -0.82 -1.30 4.84
N LEU A 25 0.32 -1.87 5.22
CA LEU A 25 1.62 -1.54 4.68
C LEU A 25 2.02 -2.64 3.71
N TYR A 26 2.57 -2.28 2.55
CA TYR A 26 3.46 -3.18 1.85
C TYR A 26 4.88 -2.81 2.27
N THR A 27 5.64 -3.77 2.76
CA THR A 27 6.98 -3.54 3.33
C THR A 27 8.04 -4.25 2.51
N GLU A 28 9.18 -3.61 2.36
CA GLU A 28 10.32 -4.12 1.59
C GLU A 28 10.82 -5.47 2.13
N ASP A 29 10.90 -5.60 3.46
CA ASP A 29 11.52 -6.76 4.08
C ASP A 29 10.54 -7.84 4.55
N PHE A 30 9.26 -7.51 4.71
CA PHE A 30 8.28 -8.43 5.32
C PHE A 30 7.00 -8.62 4.48
N GLY A 31 6.90 -8.01 3.30
CA GLY A 31 5.71 -8.10 2.46
C GLY A 31 4.52 -7.32 3.03
N LYS A 32 3.29 -7.78 2.79
CA LYS A 32 2.09 -7.10 3.29
C LYS A 32 1.93 -7.33 4.80
N VAL A 33 1.80 -6.23 5.52
CA VAL A 33 1.67 -6.20 6.98
C VAL A 33 0.52 -5.28 7.38
N ARG A 34 -0.23 -5.69 8.40
CA ARG A 34 -1.18 -4.81 9.09
C ARG A 34 -0.59 -4.39 10.43
N ALA A 35 -0.51 -3.08 10.69
CA ALA A 35 0.01 -2.54 11.94
C ALA A 35 -0.87 -1.40 12.49
N VAL A 36 -0.90 -1.25 13.81
CA VAL A 36 -1.67 -0.21 14.49
C VAL A 36 -0.76 0.92 14.96
N ALA A 37 -1.14 2.17 14.70
CA ALA A 37 -0.51 3.32 15.35
C ALA A 37 -1.49 3.94 16.35
N GLY A 38 -1.06 4.05 17.61
CA GLY A 38 -1.88 4.57 18.69
C GLY A 38 -1.93 6.09 18.69
N SER A 39 -3.09 6.65 19.06
CA SER A 39 -3.32 8.09 19.26
C SER A 39 -3.00 8.99 18.07
N VAL A 40 -2.90 8.43 16.85
CA VAL A 40 -2.54 9.17 15.62
C VAL A 40 -3.65 10.05 15.08
N ARG A 41 -4.84 10.04 15.69
CA ARG A 41 -5.92 10.98 15.34
C ARG A 41 -5.94 12.22 16.24
N LYS A 42 -5.08 12.29 17.26
CA LYS A 42 -4.95 13.49 18.10
C LYS A 42 -4.32 14.63 17.30
N ILE A 43 -4.75 15.86 17.58
CA ILE A 43 -4.29 17.07 16.85
C ILE A 43 -2.75 17.22 16.90
N ASN A 44 -2.13 16.83 18.01
CA ASN A 44 -0.69 16.92 18.23
C ASN A 44 0.08 15.65 17.83
N ALA A 45 -0.55 14.69 17.14
CA ALA A 45 0.08 13.46 16.72
C ALA A 45 1.12 13.70 15.62
N LYS A 46 2.38 13.40 15.91
CA LYS A 46 3.49 13.59 14.97
C LYS A 46 3.54 12.52 13.87
N LEU A 47 3.07 11.31 14.16
CA LEU A 47 3.14 10.17 13.24
C LEU A 47 2.16 10.28 12.07
N THR A 48 1.09 11.07 12.20
CA THR A 48 -0.04 11.06 11.27
C THR A 48 0.37 11.41 9.84
N GLY A 49 1.13 12.49 9.68
CA GLY A 49 1.58 12.93 8.36
C GLY A 49 2.56 11.96 7.68
N HIS A 50 3.29 11.15 8.46
CA HIS A 50 4.17 10.13 7.91
C HIS A 50 3.43 8.90 7.41
N LEU A 51 2.21 8.67 7.90
CA LEU A 51 1.39 7.49 7.63
C LEU A 51 0.17 7.82 6.77
N GLU A 52 0.22 8.86 5.94
CA GLU A 52 -0.81 9.10 4.94
C GLU A 52 -0.77 8.02 3.83
N PRO A 53 -1.91 7.64 3.23
CA PRO A 53 -1.91 6.77 2.06
C PRO A 53 -0.98 7.27 0.96
N PHE A 54 -0.36 6.34 0.25
CA PHE A 54 0.61 6.57 -0.82
C PHE A 54 1.96 7.12 -0.36
N ASN A 55 2.16 7.34 0.94
CA ASN A 55 3.50 7.64 1.44
C ASN A 55 4.44 6.45 1.25
N PHE A 56 5.67 6.77 0.90
CA PHE A 56 6.83 5.92 1.08
C PHE A 56 7.53 6.34 2.37
N ALA A 57 7.62 5.44 3.33
CA ALA A 57 8.13 5.76 4.66
C ALA A 57 9.02 4.65 5.20
N TRP A 58 10.03 5.03 5.95
CA TRP A 58 10.69 4.13 6.87
C TRP A 58 9.81 3.97 8.12
N VAL A 59 9.59 2.73 8.55
CA VAL A 59 8.74 2.41 9.70
C VAL A 59 9.47 1.51 10.69
N GLU A 60 9.21 1.76 11.97
CA GLU A 60 9.57 0.87 13.06
C GLU A 60 8.31 0.15 13.57
N LEU A 61 8.36 -1.18 13.54
CA LEU A 61 7.27 -2.07 13.90
C LEU A 61 7.62 -2.87 15.16
N MET A 62 6.78 -2.79 16.17
CA MET A 62 6.90 -3.59 17.39
C MET A 62 5.88 -4.72 17.39
N SER A 63 6.33 -5.95 17.58
CA SER A 63 5.45 -7.11 17.78
C SER A 63 5.15 -7.34 19.27
N LYS A 64 3.86 -7.45 19.60
CA LYS A 64 3.37 -7.83 20.93
C LYS A 64 2.90 -9.28 20.97
N LYS A 65 2.62 -9.80 22.18
CA LYS A 65 2.02 -11.13 22.36
C LYS A 65 0.77 -11.27 21.48
N GLY A 66 0.67 -12.39 20.77
CA GLY A 66 -0.43 -12.66 19.83
C GLY A 66 -0.20 -12.17 18.39
N GLY A 67 1.02 -11.70 18.05
CA GLY A 67 1.40 -11.40 16.66
C GLY A 67 0.98 -10.01 16.16
N ASN A 68 0.23 -9.25 16.96
CA ASN A 68 -0.17 -7.89 16.62
C ASN A 68 1.05 -6.97 16.48
N LEU A 69 1.07 -6.20 15.38
CA LEU A 69 2.13 -5.23 15.07
C LEU A 69 1.66 -3.82 15.37
N PHE A 70 2.58 -3.03 15.93
CA PHE A 70 2.37 -1.63 16.27
C PHE A 70 3.43 -0.77 15.61
N ILE A 71 3.02 0.34 14.99
CA ILE A 71 3.95 1.34 14.48
C ILE A 71 4.36 2.22 15.66
N THR A 72 5.64 2.15 16.05
CA THR A 72 6.21 2.95 17.14
C THR A 72 6.81 4.24 16.62
N THR A 73 7.45 4.17 15.44
CA THR A 73 8.09 5.30 14.77
C THR A 73 7.85 5.21 13.27
N ALA A 74 7.72 6.35 12.60
CA ALA A 74 7.70 6.42 11.14
C ALA A 74 8.33 7.73 10.67
N LEU A 75 9.06 7.67 9.58
CA LEU A 75 9.63 8.81 8.88
C LEU A 75 9.29 8.68 7.40
N SER A 76 8.43 9.57 6.90
CA SER A 76 8.10 9.62 5.48
C SER A 76 9.28 10.14 4.68
N HIS A 77 9.68 9.39 3.67
CA HIS A 77 10.60 9.82 2.62
C HIS A 77 9.90 10.74 1.61
N GLY A 78 8.57 10.67 1.55
CA GLY A 78 7.73 11.48 0.68
C GLY A 78 6.43 10.76 0.31
N SER A 79 5.52 11.49 -0.32
CA SER A 79 4.34 10.90 -0.97
C SER A 79 4.72 10.43 -2.36
N LEU A 80 4.35 9.19 -2.71
CA LEU A 80 4.47 8.69 -4.09
C LEU A 80 3.51 9.41 -5.02
N LEU A 81 2.39 9.93 -4.51
CA LEU A 81 1.51 10.83 -5.24
C LEU A 81 2.05 12.26 -5.15
N LYS A 82 2.36 12.89 -6.28
CA LYS A 82 2.89 14.26 -6.34
C LYS A 82 1.88 15.26 -5.75
N SER A 83 2.39 16.27 -5.05
CA SER A 83 1.59 17.39 -4.55
C SER A 83 0.83 18.07 -5.69
N GLY A 84 -0.42 18.46 -5.45
CA GLY A 84 -1.28 19.07 -6.47
C GLY A 84 -1.92 18.07 -7.44
N ALA A 85 -1.85 16.76 -7.14
CA ALA A 85 -2.52 15.74 -7.93
C ALA A 85 -4.02 16.02 -8.10
N GLY A 86 -4.50 15.89 -9.34
CA GLY A 86 -5.91 16.03 -9.66
C GLY A 86 -6.74 14.81 -9.28
N PRO A 87 -8.08 14.90 -9.33
CA PRO A 87 -8.97 13.79 -8.97
C PRO A 87 -8.68 12.48 -9.70
N ASN A 88 -8.31 12.53 -10.99
CA ASN A 88 -8.03 11.33 -11.79
C ASN A 88 -6.76 10.59 -11.33
N GLN A 89 -5.72 11.33 -10.95
CA GLN A 89 -4.49 10.73 -10.41
C GLN A 89 -4.76 10.12 -9.02
N ILE A 90 -5.52 10.82 -8.18
CA ILE A 90 -5.95 10.30 -6.87
C ILE A 90 -6.75 9.00 -7.04
N ALA A 91 -7.69 8.98 -7.98
CA ALA A 91 -8.48 7.79 -8.29
C ALA A 91 -7.61 6.63 -8.78
N LEU A 92 -6.65 6.89 -9.67
CA LEU A 92 -5.72 5.87 -10.16
C LEU A 92 -4.88 5.27 -9.01
N PHE A 93 -4.25 6.11 -8.17
CA PHE A 93 -3.46 5.65 -7.02
C PHE A 93 -4.30 4.86 -6.01
N THR A 94 -5.55 5.28 -5.80
CA THR A 94 -6.49 4.57 -4.93
C THR A 94 -6.79 3.18 -5.49
N LYS A 95 -7.14 3.09 -6.78
CA LYS A 95 -7.42 1.80 -7.46
C LYS A 95 -6.20 0.87 -7.45
N MET A 96 -5.00 1.42 -7.67
CA MET A 96 -3.75 0.65 -7.60
C MET A 96 -3.47 0.13 -6.18
N SER A 97 -3.65 0.99 -5.16
CA SER A 97 -3.42 0.61 -3.75
C SER A 97 -4.42 -0.42 -3.26
N GLU A 98 -5.69 -0.27 -3.60
CA GLU A 98 -6.75 -1.22 -3.24
C GLU A 98 -6.51 -2.57 -3.92
N PHE A 99 -6.17 -2.58 -5.21
CA PHE A 99 -5.81 -3.80 -5.92
C PHE A 99 -4.59 -4.48 -5.29
N ALA A 100 -3.50 -3.75 -5.04
CA ALA A 100 -2.32 -4.30 -4.39
C ALA A 100 -2.66 -4.87 -3.01
N TYR A 101 -3.43 -4.13 -2.21
CA TYR A 101 -3.88 -4.58 -0.88
C TYR A 101 -4.63 -5.92 -0.93
N LEU A 102 -5.52 -6.09 -1.92
CA LEU A 102 -6.36 -7.28 -2.06
C LEU A 102 -5.60 -8.47 -2.66
N MET A 103 -4.64 -8.21 -3.56
CA MET A 103 -3.88 -9.27 -4.25
C MET A 103 -2.68 -9.78 -3.45
N LEU A 104 -2.02 -8.93 -2.68
CA LEU A 104 -0.89 -9.34 -1.83
C LEU A 104 -1.36 -10.37 -0.80
N LYS A 105 -0.54 -11.38 -0.52
CA LYS A 105 -0.80 -12.39 0.53
C LYS A 105 -0.18 -11.98 1.87
N GLU A 106 -0.28 -12.86 2.87
CA GLU A 106 0.35 -12.75 4.20
C GLU A 106 1.86 -12.40 4.14
N PRO A 107 2.49 -12.02 5.27
CA PRO A 107 3.89 -11.55 5.31
C PRO A 107 4.89 -12.46 4.58
N GLN A 108 5.34 -12.00 3.41
CA GLN A 108 6.33 -12.68 2.58
C GLN A 108 7.12 -11.62 1.80
N LYS A 109 8.45 -11.63 1.97
CA LYS A 109 9.35 -10.79 1.19
C LYS A 109 9.29 -11.19 -0.29
N ASP A 110 9.12 -10.20 -1.16
CA ASP A 110 9.18 -10.36 -2.61
C ASP A 110 9.78 -9.09 -3.25
N ASP A 111 11.08 -9.14 -3.53
CA ASP A 111 11.83 -8.00 -4.09
C ASP A 111 11.33 -7.63 -5.49
N LYS A 112 10.87 -8.60 -6.29
CA LYS A 112 10.36 -8.34 -7.64
C LYS A 112 9.06 -7.56 -7.57
N LEU A 113 8.14 -8.01 -6.73
CA LEU A 113 6.85 -7.37 -6.55
C LEU A 113 6.99 -6.01 -5.84
N TRP A 114 7.93 -5.89 -4.89
CA TRP A 114 8.32 -4.61 -4.29
C TRP A 114 8.72 -3.58 -5.34
N ASN A 115 9.74 -3.89 -6.15
CA ASN A 115 10.22 -2.97 -7.17
C ASN A 115 9.13 -2.65 -8.21
N PHE A 116 8.37 -3.67 -8.64
CA PHE A 116 7.28 -3.48 -9.58
C PHE A 116 6.22 -2.51 -9.07
N ILE A 117 5.72 -2.69 -7.84
CA ILE A 117 4.71 -1.81 -7.26
C ILE A 117 5.28 -0.41 -7.09
N PHE A 118 6.48 -0.29 -6.51
CA PHE A 118 7.10 1.01 -6.24
C PHE A 118 7.30 1.82 -7.52
N GLU A 119 7.88 1.22 -8.57
CA GLU A 119 8.09 1.89 -9.86
C GLU A 119 6.78 2.28 -10.54
N ASN A 120 5.75 1.43 -10.50
CA ASN A 120 4.47 1.75 -11.12
C ASN A 120 3.75 2.90 -10.40
N PHE A 121 3.85 2.98 -9.07
CA PHE A 121 3.35 4.15 -8.34
C PHE A 121 4.08 5.43 -8.76
N LEU A 122 5.39 5.39 -8.99
CA LEU A 122 6.12 6.55 -9.49
C LEU A 122 5.64 6.96 -10.89
N LYS A 123 5.54 5.99 -11.81
CA LYS A 123 5.08 6.20 -13.20
C LYS A 123 3.63 6.72 -13.28
N ALA A 124 2.77 6.32 -12.35
CA ALA A 124 1.36 6.71 -12.31
C ALA A 124 1.15 8.24 -12.21
N ASN A 125 2.14 8.99 -11.70
CA ASN A 125 2.06 10.45 -11.67
C ASN A 125 2.06 11.09 -13.06
N ASP A 126 2.71 10.47 -14.04
CA ASP A 126 2.91 11.04 -15.37
C ASP A 126 1.89 10.50 -16.39
N VAL A 127 0.93 9.69 -15.93
CA VAL A 127 -0.16 9.15 -16.73
C VAL A 127 -1.17 10.25 -17.06
N LYS A 128 -1.45 10.41 -18.36
CA LYS A 128 -2.46 11.34 -18.86
C LYS A 128 -3.87 10.83 -18.49
N THR A 129 -4.79 11.76 -18.23
CA THR A 129 -6.20 11.45 -17.87
C THR A 129 -6.85 10.37 -18.75
N GLY A 130 -6.66 10.41 -20.07
CA GLY A 130 -7.27 9.45 -20.99
C GLY A 130 -6.60 8.07 -21.06
N ALA A 131 -5.49 7.86 -20.34
CA ALA A 131 -4.72 6.62 -20.36
C ALA A 131 -4.71 5.89 -19.00
N ALA A 132 -5.47 6.39 -18.02
CA ALA A 132 -5.46 5.84 -16.66
C ALA A 132 -5.98 4.39 -16.59
N ASP A 133 -7.04 4.06 -17.34
CA ASP A 133 -7.61 2.71 -17.35
C ASP A 133 -6.69 1.71 -18.04
N ASP A 134 -6.01 2.12 -19.13
CA ASP A 134 -5.01 1.31 -19.81
C ASP A 134 -3.81 1.04 -18.90
N PHE A 135 -3.30 2.07 -18.23
CA PHE A 135 -2.22 1.94 -17.26
C PHE A 135 -2.61 1.01 -16.10
N LEU A 136 -3.82 1.15 -15.57
CA LEU A 136 -4.31 0.29 -14.49
C LEU A 136 -4.40 -1.17 -14.96
N ARG A 137 -4.86 -1.42 -16.20
CA ARG A 137 -4.93 -2.77 -16.77
C ARG A 137 -3.53 -3.39 -16.91
N GLU A 138 -2.56 -2.62 -17.41
CA GLU A 138 -1.15 -3.06 -17.53
C GLU A 138 -0.54 -3.36 -16.15
N PHE A 139 -0.75 -2.47 -15.18
CA PHE A 139 -0.32 -2.67 -13.80
C PHE A 139 -0.88 -3.98 -13.22
N LYS A 140 -2.19 -4.22 -13.38
CA LYS A 140 -2.84 -5.46 -12.91
C LYS A 140 -2.25 -6.69 -13.60
N SER A 141 -1.98 -6.62 -14.91
CA SER A 141 -1.39 -7.72 -15.67
C SER A 141 0.00 -8.09 -15.18
N GLY A 142 0.91 -7.11 -15.11
CA GLY A 142 2.28 -7.36 -14.65
C GLY A 142 2.33 -7.86 -13.21
N PHE A 143 1.41 -7.40 -12.35
CA PHE A 143 1.30 -7.88 -10.98
C PHE A 143 0.97 -9.39 -10.93
N VAL A 144 -0.06 -9.80 -11.68
CA VAL A 144 -0.54 -11.19 -11.71
C VAL A 144 0.53 -12.12 -12.31
N GLU A 145 1.25 -11.66 -13.33
CA GLU A 145 2.36 -12.37 -13.93
C GLU A 145 3.48 -12.62 -12.90
N ILE A 146 3.90 -11.59 -12.15
CA ILE A 146 4.94 -11.70 -11.11
C ILE A 146 4.52 -12.67 -10.00
N MET A 147 3.24 -12.66 -9.61
CA MET A 147 2.72 -13.59 -8.61
C MET A 147 2.67 -15.06 -9.08
N GLY A 148 3.13 -15.36 -10.29
CA GLY A 148 3.26 -16.72 -10.81
C GLY A 148 1.95 -17.30 -11.34
N PHE A 149 0.92 -16.47 -11.55
CA PHE A 149 -0.29 -16.88 -12.25
C PHE A 149 -0.10 -16.92 -13.78
N GLY A 150 1.02 -16.39 -14.30
CA GLY A 150 1.30 -16.23 -15.74
C GLY A 150 0.32 -15.27 -16.42
N ASP A 151 0.12 -15.41 -17.73
CA ASP A 151 -0.88 -14.65 -18.51
C ASP A 151 -2.34 -15.04 -18.21
N ASN A 152 -2.56 -15.95 -17.25
CA ASN A 152 -3.87 -16.55 -16.99
C ASN A 152 -4.73 -15.66 -16.07
N PHE A 153 -5.14 -14.52 -16.62
CA PHE A 153 -6.06 -13.55 -16.00
C PHE A 153 -7.37 -14.19 -15.51
N GLU A 154 -7.81 -15.31 -16.10
CA GLU A 154 -9.04 -16.03 -15.72
C GLU A 154 -8.98 -16.66 -14.31
N ARG A 155 -7.80 -17.11 -13.85
CA ARG A 155 -7.64 -17.58 -12.45
C ARG A 155 -7.51 -16.42 -11.47
N ALA A 156 -6.95 -15.30 -11.91
CA ALA A 156 -6.96 -14.06 -11.15
C ALA A 156 -8.38 -13.46 -11.10
N ARG A 157 -9.21 -13.63 -12.15
CA ARG A 157 -10.61 -13.19 -12.22
C ARG A 157 -11.47 -13.75 -11.10
N TYR A 158 -11.23 -14.96 -10.62
CA TYR A 158 -11.91 -15.47 -9.43
C TYR A 158 -11.64 -14.62 -8.17
N TYR A 159 -10.46 -13.98 -8.08
CA TYR A 159 -10.12 -13.01 -7.03
C TYR A 159 -10.49 -11.56 -7.42
N LEU A 160 -10.76 -11.29 -8.70
CA LEU A 160 -10.99 -9.95 -9.26
C LEU A 160 -12.43 -9.69 -9.72
N SER A 161 -13.35 -10.66 -9.62
CA SER A 161 -14.75 -10.54 -10.06
C SER A 161 -15.56 -9.50 -9.27
N ASP A 162 -15.03 -9.01 -8.15
CA ASP A 162 -15.65 -7.95 -7.35
C ASP A 162 -15.27 -6.52 -7.79
N PHE A 163 -14.44 -6.35 -8.83
CA PHE A 163 -13.89 -5.04 -9.20
C PHE A 163 -14.47 -4.40 -10.47
N GLU A 164 -15.46 -5.01 -11.11
CA GLU A 164 -16.18 -4.40 -12.25
C GLU A 164 -17.35 -3.48 -11.80
N VAL A 165 -17.57 -3.29 -10.49
CA VAL A 165 -18.74 -2.57 -9.94
C VAL A 165 -18.39 -1.29 -9.14
N LEU A 166 -17.14 -0.80 -9.16
CA LEU A 166 -16.75 0.45 -8.47
C LEU A 166 -15.97 1.44 -9.36
#